data_AF-A0A0N4T2J8-F1
#
_entry.id   AF-A0A0N4T2J8-F1
#
_cell.length_a   1.000
_cell.length_b   1.000
_cell.length_c   1.000
_cell.angle_alpha   90.00
_cell.angle_beta   90.00
_cell.angle_gamma   90.00
#
_symmetry.space_group_name_H-M   'P 1'
#
loop_
_entity.id
_entity.type
_entity.pdbx_description
1 polymer ?
#
loop_
_entity_poly.entity_id
_entity_poly.type
_entity_poly.pdbx_seq_one_letter_code
_entity_poly.pdbx_strand_id
1 'polypeptide(L)'
;MVWYQAYTVSLALLLIASLEMTLAGDANERFMNCCNQKKDINRWCKMKLCTFNATSEQALDTYPFCTIFGNTMADIWQCAGAGYDHTKCCTKRQKEI
;
A
#
# COMPACT_ATOMS: atom_id res chain seq x y z
N MET A 1 22.17 23.27 36.52
CA MET A 1 21.85 21.84 36.75
C MET A 1 20.48 21.45 36.20
N VAL A 2 19.40 22.19 36.49
CA VAL A 2 18.03 21.88 36.00
C VAL A 2 17.91 21.94 34.46
N TRP A 3 18.59 22.88 33.81
CA TRP A 3 18.60 23.03 32.35
C TRP A 3 19.20 21.85 31.59
N TYR A 4 20.19 21.17 32.19
CA TYR A 4 20.81 19.98 31.61
C TYR A 4 19.82 18.80 31.60
N GLN A 5 19.09 18.62 32.71
CA GLN A 5 18.05 17.60 32.85
C GLN A 5 16.90 17.83 31.85
N ALA A 6 16.48 19.08 31.64
CA ALA A 6 15.45 19.43 30.66
C ALA A 6 15.89 19.15 29.22
N TYR A 7 17.16 19.43 28.89
CA TYR A 7 17.72 19.15 27.57
C TYR A 7 17.81 17.65 27.29
N THR A 8 18.30 16.86 28.26
CA THR A 8 18.39 15.39 28.10
C THR A 8 17.03 14.73 27.95
N VAL A 9 16.01 15.20 28.68
CA VAL A 9 14.63 14.69 28.54
C VAL A 9 14.04 15.06 27.18
N SER A 10 14.26 16.29 26.72
CA SER A 10 13.78 16.74 25.40
C SER A 10 14.43 15.95 24.25
N LEU A 11 15.74 15.69 24.35
CA LEU A 11 16.48 14.90 23.35
C LEU A 11 16.02 13.44 23.34
N ALA A 12 15.77 12.85 24.52
CA ALA A 12 15.25 11.49 24.64
C ALA A 12 13.84 11.36 24.03
N LEU A 13 12.96 12.33 24.25
CA LEU A 13 11.61 12.34 23.65
C LEU A 13 11.65 12.42 22.12
N LEU A 14 12.53 13.25 21.56
CA LEU A 14 12.72 13.35 20.11
C LEU A 14 13.28 12.05 19.50
N LEU A 15 14.18 11.35 20.20
CA LEU A 15 14.72 10.05 19.78
C LEU A 15 13.68 8.92 19.83
N ILE A 16 12.78 8.94 20.82
CA ILE A 16 11.71 7.93 20.91
C ILE A 16 10.68 8.15 19.80
N ALA A 17 10.28 9.40 19.55
CA ALA A 17 9.30 9.73 18.52
C ALA A 17 9.74 9.38 17.09
N SER A 18 11.04 9.46 16.80
CA SER A 18 11.58 9.10 15.47
C SER A 18 11.63 7.58 15.23
N LEU A 19 11.64 6.77 16.29
CA LEU A 19 11.73 5.31 16.18
C LEU A 19 10.41 4.69 15.68
N GLU A 20 9.26 5.22 16.11
CA GLU A 20 7.93 4.68 15.81
C GLU A 20 7.57 4.72 14.31
N MET A 21 8.12 5.69 13.57
CA MET A 21 7.75 5.92 12.17
C MET A 21 8.36 4.91 11.19
N THR A 22 9.28 4.05 11.64
CA THR A 22 9.98 3.08 10.78
C THR A 22 9.35 1.68 10.75
N LEU A 23 8.47 1.33 11.69
CA LEU A 23 7.96 -0.04 11.83
C LEU A 23 6.73 -0.36 10.96
N ALA A 24 6.04 0.67 10.48
CA ALA A 24 4.85 0.47 9.67
C ALA A 24 5.26 0.37 8.19
N GLY A 25 5.43 -0.85 7.69
CA GLY A 25 5.80 -1.15 6.30
C GLY A 25 5.12 -0.27 5.25
N ASP A 26 5.82 -0.05 4.13
CA ASP A 26 5.37 0.89 3.10
C ASP A 26 4.05 0.43 2.41
N ALA A 27 3.46 1.32 1.60
CA ALA A 27 2.20 1.03 0.94
C ALA A 27 2.23 -0.24 0.05
N ASN A 28 3.37 -0.50 -0.61
CA ASN A 28 3.56 -1.68 -1.44
C ASN A 28 3.68 -2.95 -0.58
N GLU A 29 4.37 -2.89 0.55
CA GLU A 29 4.44 -4.01 1.50
C GLU A 29 3.05 -4.40 2.03
N ARG A 30 2.24 -3.40 2.41
CA ARG A 30 0.85 -3.63 2.85
C ARG A 30 0.00 -4.25 1.76
N PHE A 31 0.14 -3.76 0.52
CA PHE A 31 -0.59 -4.29 -0.63
C PHE A 31 -0.21 -5.75 -0.93
N MET A 32 1.09 -6.06 -0.98
CA MET A 32 1.60 -7.43 -1.16
C MET A 32 1.08 -8.37 -0.06
N ASN A 33 1.13 -7.93 1.19
CA ASN A 33 0.65 -8.72 2.33
C ASN A 33 -0.85 -9.04 2.24
N CYS A 34 -1.68 -8.06 1.84
CA CYS A 34 -3.11 -8.29 1.61
C CYS A 34 -3.35 -9.35 0.52
N CYS A 35 -2.70 -9.20 -0.63
CA CYS A 35 -2.78 -10.18 -1.71
C CYS A 35 -2.32 -11.57 -1.25
N ASN A 36 -1.28 -11.64 -0.42
CA ASN A 36 -0.72 -12.89 0.11
C ASN A 36 -1.72 -13.69 0.93
N GLN A 37 -2.59 -13.02 1.68
CA GLN A 37 -3.62 -13.64 2.50
C GLN A 37 -4.83 -14.15 1.71
N LYS A 38 -5.11 -13.57 0.53
CA LYS A 38 -6.21 -14.01 -0.36
C LYS A 38 -5.84 -15.32 -1.06
N LYS A 39 -6.67 -16.36 -0.84
CA LYS A 39 -6.49 -17.71 -1.42
C LYS A 39 -7.03 -17.84 -2.83
N ASP A 40 -8.02 -17.01 -3.19
CA ASP A 40 -8.77 -17.13 -4.45
C ASP A 40 -8.15 -16.34 -5.61
N ILE A 41 -7.10 -15.55 -5.34
CA ILE A 41 -6.32 -14.85 -6.37
C ILE A 41 -5.46 -15.87 -7.12
N ASN A 42 -5.59 -15.92 -8.44
CA ASN A 42 -4.73 -16.73 -9.29
C ASN A 42 -3.23 -16.44 -9.03
N ARG A 43 -2.43 -17.50 -8.84
CA ARG A 43 -1.01 -17.39 -8.48
C ARG A 43 -0.19 -16.56 -9.48
N TRP A 44 -0.41 -16.74 -10.78
CA TRP A 44 0.31 -15.99 -11.81
C TRP A 44 -0.05 -14.51 -11.79
N CYS A 45 -1.35 -14.19 -11.65
CA CYS A 45 -1.81 -12.82 -11.49
C CYS A 45 -1.27 -12.14 -10.24
N LYS A 46 -1.22 -12.87 -9.13
CA LYS A 46 -0.62 -12.41 -7.87
C LYS A 46 0.84 -11.99 -8.06
N MET A 47 1.63 -12.79 -8.77
CA MET A 47 3.04 -12.48 -9.03
C MET A 47 3.25 -11.26 -9.94
N LYS A 48 2.26 -10.90 -10.76
CA LYS A 48 2.39 -9.84 -11.76
C LYS A 48 1.73 -8.53 -11.36
N LEU A 49 0.62 -8.58 -10.62
CA LEU A 49 -0.23 -7.43 -10.32
C LEU A 49 -0.25 -7.04 -8.85
N CYS A 50 0.16 -7.91 -7.92
CA CYS A 50 0.21 -7.56 -6.49
C CYS A 50 1.50 -6.83 -6.14
N THR A 51 1.75 -5.69 -6.79
CA THR A 51 2.81 -4.74 -6.44
C THR A 51 2.50 -3.37 -7.04
N PHE A 52 2.91 -2.29 -6.36
CA PHE A 52 2.91 -0.93 -6.93
C PHE A 52 4.16 -0.63 -7.76
N ASN A 53 5.12 -1.57 -7.83
CA ASN A 53 6.37 -1.39 -8.57
C ASN A 53 6.27 -1.84 -10.05
N ALA A 54 5.14 -2.41 -10.46
CA ALA A 54 4.89 -2.74 -11.86
C ALA A 54 4.69 -1.45 -12.67
N THR A 55 5.23 -1.42 -13.90
CA THR A 55 4.96 -0.30 -14.81
C THR A 55 3.49 -0.35 -15.27
N SER A 56 2.96 0.79 -15.72
CA SER A 56 1.62 0.84 -16.31
C SER A 56 1.48 -0.12 -17.50
N GLU A 57 2.50 -0.22 -18.34
CA GLU A 57 2.54 -1.14 -19.48
C GLU A 57 2.48 -2.61 -19.04
N GLN A 58 3.31 -3.02 -18.07
CA GLN A 58 3.27 -4.38 -17.52
C GLN A 58 1.92 -4.72 -16.91
N ALA A 59 1.30 -3.77 -16.21
CA ALA A 59 -0.01 -3.95 -15.62
C ALA A 59 -1.09 -4.11 -16.71
N LEU A 60 -1.06 -3.26 -17.74
CA LEU A 60 -2.00 -3.31 -18.86
C LEU A 60 -1.87 -4.59 -19.69
N ASP A 61 -0.65 -5.07 -19.94
CA ASP A 61 -0.42 -6.32 -20.67
C ASP A 61 -0.91 -7.54 -19.89
N THR A 62 -0.76 -7.52 -18.56
CA THR A 62 -1.16 -8.63 -17.69
C THR A 62 -2.66 -8.62 -17.42
N TYR A 63 -3.28 -7.44 -17.33
CA TYR A 63 -4.66 -7.26 -16.89
C TYR A 63 -5.68 -8.15 -17.62
N PRO A 64 -5.72 -8.22 -18.97
CA PRO A 64 -6.69 -9.05 -19.69
C PRO A 64 -6.65 -10.51 -19.27
N PHE A 65 -5.46 -11.07 -19.03
CA PHE A 65 -5.29 -12.45 -18.60
C PHE A 65 -5.78 -12.70 -17.17
N CYS A 66 -5.85 -11.67 -16.33
CA CYS A 66 -6.32 -11.80 -14.96
C CYS A 66 -7.83 -11.64 -14.82
N THR A 67 -8.48 -10.99 -15.78
CA THR A 67 -9.95 -10.84 -15.81
C THR A 67 -10.70 -12.15 -16.02
N ILE A 68 -10.06 -13.16 -16.61
CA ILE A 68 -10.70 -14.46 -16.86
C ILE A 68 -10.75 -15.35 -15.61
N PHE A 69 -9.97 -15.04 -14.57
CA PHE A 69 -9.85 -15.85 -13.36
C PHE A 69 -10.83 -15.41 -12.27
N GLY A 70 -12.13 -15.59 -12.52
CA GLY A 70 -13.18 -15.33 -11.53
C GLY A 70 -13.03 -13.96 -10.86
N ASN A 71 -12.97 -13.94 -9.52
CA ASN A 71 -12.89 -12.70 -8.74
C ASN A 71 -11.45 -12.17 -8.55
N THR A 72 -10.44 -12.75 -9.20
CA THR A 72 -9.02 -12.38 -9.03
C THR A 72 -8.80 -10.87 -9.12
N MET A 73 -9.35 -10.21 -10.15
CA MET A 73 -9.18 -8.76 -10.31
C MET A 73 -9.89 -7.94 -9.22
N ALA A 74 -11.09 -8.36 -8.80
CA ALA A 74 -11.82 -7.68 -7.74
C ALA A 74 -11.07 -7.76 -6.40
N ASP A 75 -10.51 -8.93 -6.07
CA ASP A 75 -9.71 -9.12 -4.85
C ASP A 75 -8.41 -8.30 -4.86
N ILE A 76 -7.71 -8.25 -6.00
CA ILE A 76 -6.51 -7.41 -6.16
C ILE A 76 -6.86 -5.94 -5.95
N TRP A 77 -7.93 -5.44 -6.59
CA TRP A 77 -8.35 -4.05 -6.44
C TRP A 77 -8.82 -3.70 -5.03
N GLN A 78 -9.51 -4.61 -4.36
CA GLN A 78 -9.89 -4.44 -2.96
C GLN A 78 -8.66 -4.26 -2.06
N CYS A 79 -7.60 -5.04 -2.29
CA CYS A 79 -6.33 -4.91 -1.58
C CYS A 79 -5.61 -3.59 -1.93
N ALA A 80 -5.56 -3.21 -3.20
CA ALA A 80 -4.90 -1.97 -3.63
C ALA A 80 -5.56 -0.72 -3.04
N GLY A 81 -6.89 -0.72 -2.90
CA GLY A 81 -7.64 0.35 -2.25
C GLY A 81 -7.48 0.37 -0.72
N ALA A 82 -6.82 -0.63 -0.13
CA ALA A 82 -6.73 -0.86 1.31
C ALA A 82 -8.10 -0.83 2.03
N GLY A 83 -9.18 -1.21 1.32
CA GLY A 83 -10.55 -1.14 1.82
C GLY A 83 -11.13 0.27 2.00
N TYR A 84 -10.43 1.32 1.57
CA TYR A 84 -10.92 2.69 1.64
C TYR A 84 -11.75 3.06 0.41
N ASP A 85 -12.80 3.86 0.63
CA ASP A 85 -13.58 4.46 -0.45
C ASP A 85 -12.84 5.69 -1.03
N HIS A 86 -12.33 5.54 -2.25
CA HIS A 86 -11.62 6.59 -2.97
C HIS A 86 -12.53 7.48 -3.84
N THR A 87 -13.86 7.32 -3.80
CA THR A 87 -14.81 8.03 -4.68
C THR A 87 -14.61 9.55 -4.66
N LYS A 88 -14.45 10.13 -3.46
CA LYS A 88 -14.20 11.57 -3.31
C LYS A 88 -12.88 12.03 -3.94
N CYS A 89 -11.84 11.20 -3.86
CA CYS A 89 -10.54 11.49 -4.46
C CYS A 89 -10.62 11.41 -6.00
N CYS A 90 -11.19 10.32 -6.53
CA CYS A 90 -11.39 10.13 -7.97
C CYS A 90 -12.21 11.27 -8.60
N THR A 91 -13.31 11.68 -7.96
CA THR A 91 -14.17 12.76 -8.46
C THR A 91 -13.44 14.11 -8.56
N LYS A 92 -12.44 14.35 -7.70
CA LYS A 92 -11.61 15.56 -7.76
C LYS A 92 -10.61 15.50 -8.90
N ARG A 93 -9.92 14.36 -9.09
CA ARG A 93 -8.86 14.21 -10.11
C ARG A 93 -9.37 14.05 -11.54
N GLN A 94 -10.57 13.51 -11.77
CA GLN A 94 -11.15 13.42 -13.12
C GLN A 94 -11.45 14.79 -13.77
N LYS A 95 -11.39 15.88 -13.00
CA LYS A 95 -11.53 17.25 -13.53
C LYS A 95 -10.23 17.88 -14.03
N GLU A 96 -9.10 17.20 -13.83
CA GLU A 96 -7.76 17.68 -14.20
C GLU A 96 -7.23 17.03 -15.50
N ILE A 97 -8.07 16.22 -16.17
CA ILE A 97 -7.79 15.58 -17.46
C ILE A 97 -8.75 16.15 -18.51
#